data_AF-A0A6C0I7W5-F1
#
_entry.id   AF-A0A6C0I7W5-F1
#
_cell.length_a   1.000
_cell.length_b   1.000
_cell.length_c   1.000
_cell.angle_alpha   90.00
_cell.angle_beta   90.00
_cell.angle_gamma   90.00
#
_symmetry.space_group_name_H-M   'P 1'
#
loop_
_entity.id
_entity.type
_entity.pdbx_description
1 polymer ?
#
loop_
_entity_poly.entity_id
_entity_poly.type
_entity_poly.pdbx_seq_one_letter_code
_entity_poly.pdbx_strand_id
1 'polypeptide(L)'
;MNPSLIQLSEFVPNNDAERAVYNIDAEKYIIQKYIDDSKSSWAKGKYYLGGQIRVEPNEPITPELFKQAWKPFLDGSCNDYCNSFEYASILSAKRGLTSIDKIVKKYIEIQKLRILEELEKTKLVTDVNKTIIGFI
;
A
#
# COMPACT_ATOMS: atom_id res chain seq x y z
N MET A 1 1.24 -11.36 2.72
CA MET A 1 2.50 -10.65 3.04
C MET A 1 2.20 -9.15 3.06
N ASN A 2 2.40 -8.46 4.19
CA ASN A 2 2.05 -7.05 4.31
C ASN A 2 3.32 -6.19 4.28
N PRO A 3 3.51 -5.33 3.27
CA PRO A 3 4.71 -4.51 3.18
C PRO A 3 4.65 -3.31 4.12
N SER A 4 5.80 -2.86 4.62
CA SER A 4 5.95 -1.54 5.24
C SER A 4 6.16 -0.44 4.20
N LEU A 5 6.05 0.83 4.60
CA LEU A 5 6.30 1.95 3.69
C LEU A 5 7.74 1.95 3.15
N ILE A 6 8.72 1.62 4.00
CA ILE A 6 10.12 1.49 3.58
C ILE A 6 10.28 0.37 2.55
N GLN A 7 9.69 -0.80 2.78
CA GLN A 7 9.73 -1.90 1.82
C GLN A 7 9.11 -1.51 0.47
N LEU A 8 8.02 -0.73 0.47
CA LEU A 8 7.45 -0.21 -0.76
C LEU A 8 8.38 0.80 -1.47
N SER A 9 9.11 1.62 -0.72
CA SER A 9 10.05 2.60 -1.29
C SER A 9 11.28 1.96 -1.93
N GLU A 10 11.72 0.83 -1.38
CA GLU A 10 12.92 0.09 -1.83
C GLU A 10 12.59 -1.00 -2.85
N PHE A 11 11.30 -1.21 -3.13
CA PHE A 11 10.86 -2.27 -4.02
C PHE A 11 11.28 -2.03 -5.47
N VAL A 12 11.96 -3.02 -6.04
CA VAL A 12 12.38 -3.04 -7.44
C VAL A 12 11.88 -4.32 -8.12
N PRO A 13 11.14 -4.21 -9.23
CA PRO A 13 10.79 -5.35 -10.06
C PRO A 13 12.03 -6.01 -10.69
N ASN A 14 12.10 -7.34 -10.70
CA ASN A 14 13.27 -8.10 -11.15
C ASN A 14 13.30 -8.33 -12.67
N ASN A 15 12.13 -8.41 -13.31
CA ASN A 15 11.99 -8.76 -14.73
C ASN A 15 10.88 -7.92 -15.40
N ASP A 16 10.76 -8.02 -16.72
CA ASP A 16 9.79 -7.21 -17.48
C ASP A 16 8.33 -7.58 -17.18
N ALA A 17 8.06 -8.84 -16.83
CA ALA A 17 6.72 -9.28 -16.42
C ALA A 17 6.30 -8.60 -15.09
N GLU A 18 7.19 -8.58 -14.10
CA GLU A 18 6.96 -7.86 -12.85
C GLU A 18 6.81 -6.35 -13.07
N ARG A 19 7.59 -5.74 -13.96
CA ARG A 19 7.44 -4.31 -14.29
C ARG A 19 6.08 -4.01 -14.91
N ALA A 20 5.61 -4.85 -15.82
CA ALA A 20 4.30 -4.72 -16.46
C ALA A 20 3.16 -4.83 -15.44
N VAL A 21 3.29 -5.72 -14.45
CA VAL A 21 2.32 -5.87 -13.36
C VAL A 21 2.39 -4.69 -12.38
N TYR A 22 3.60 -4.27 -12.00
CA TYR A 22 3.80 -3.22 -11.01
C TYR A 22 3.23 -1.89 -11.50
N ASN A 23 3.66 -1.43 -12.68
CA ASN A 23 3.14 -0.25 -13.41
C ASN A 23 2.42 0.81 -12.54
N ILE A 24 3.14 1.36 -11.57
CA ILE A 24 2.63 2.36 -10.60
C ILE A 24 3.33 3.72 -10.72
N ASP A 25 3.95 4.02 -11.87
CA ASP A 25 4.76 5.24 -12.02
C ASP A 25 3.95 6.51 -11.71
N ALA A 26 2.66 6.51 -12.06
CA ALA A 26 1.73 7.60 -11.76
C ALA A 26 1.43 7.74 -10.25
N GLU A 27 1.51 6.66 -9.48
CA GLU A 27 1.21 6.65 -8.05
C GLU A 27 2.46 6.73 -7.17
N LYS A 28 3.66 6.50 -7.71
CA LYS A 28 4.93 6.43 -6.95
C LYS A 28 5.19 7.65 -6.09
N TYR A 29 4.71 8.83 -6.50
CA TYR A 29 4.81 10.06 -5.71
C TYR A 29 4.19 9.93 -4.31
N ILE A 30 3.21 9.04 -4.11
CA ILE A 30 2.55 8.90 -2.80
C ILE A 30 3.46 8.28 -1.76
N ILE A 31 4.33 7.35 -2.16
CA ILE A 31 5.32 6.73 -1.28
C ILE A 31 6.28 7.83 -0.80
N GLN A 32 6.78 8.63 -1.74
CA GLN A 32 7.68 9.74 -1.43
C GLN A 32 7.01 10.75 -0.49
N LYS A 33 5.74 11.11 -0.77
CA LYS A 33 4.97 12.00 0.09
C LYS A 33 4.88 11.49 1.52
N TYR A 34 4.55 10.22 1.75
CA TYR A 34 4.49 9.66 3.11
C TYR A 34 5.86 9.58 3.80
N ILE A 35 6.93 9.32 3.05
CA ILE A 35 8.30 9.36 3.57
C ILE A 35 8.69 10.78 3.98
N ASP A 36 8.28 11.80 3.22
CA ASP A 36 8.58 13.19 3.55
C ASP A 36 7.71 13.71 4.70
N ASP A 37 6.44 13.27 4.77
CA ASP A 37 5.56 13.52 5.90
C ASP A 37 6.17 12.96 7.20
N SER A 38 6.76 11.75 7.17
CA SER A 38 7.37 11.14 8.37
C SER A 38 8.61 11.86 8.88
N LYS A 39 9.35 12.53 7.98
CA LYS A 39 10.52 13.36 8.33
C LYS A 39 10.13 14.71 8.92
N SER A 40 8.87 15.11 8.83
CA SER A 40 8.42 16.39 9.37
C SER A 40 8.49 16.40 10.91
N SER A 41 8.90 17.53 11.47
CA SER A 41 9.10 17.69 12.92
C SER A 41 7.84 17.42 13.75
N TRP A 42 6.67 17.75 13.20
CA TRP A 42 5.36 17.54 13.82
C TRP A 42 4.87 16.08 13.75
N ALA A 43 5.46 15.28 12.86
CA ALA A 43 5.05 13.90 12.61
C ALA A 43 5.80 12.88 13.49
N LYS A 44 6.91 13.30 14.13
CA LYS A 44 7.71 12.49 15.07
C LYS A 44 8.13 11.13 14.50
N GLY A 45 8.51 11.09 13.21
CA GLY A 45 8.93 9.86 12.54
C GLY A 45 7.80 9.02 11.95
N LYS A 46 6.52 9.41 12.14
CA LYS A 46 5.35 8.67 11.66
C LYS A 46 4.70 9.34 10.47
N TYR A 47 4.03 8.59 9.61
CA TYR A 47 3.17 9.14 8.55
C TYR A 47 1.69 8.92 8.86
N TYR A 48 0.81 9.62 8.14
CA TYR A 48 -0.64 9.58 8.35
C TYR A 48 -1.34 8.85 7.22
N LEU A 49 -1.58 7.55 7.40
CA LEU A 49 -2.34 6.73 6.46
C LEU A 49 -3.80 7.22 6.40
N GLY A 50 -4.25 7.59 5.21
CA GLY A 50 -5.58 8.17 4.99
C GLY A 50 -5.80 9.48 5.76
N GLY A 51 -4.73 10.19 6.13
CA GLY A 51 -4.80 11.46 6.85
C GLY A 51 -5.12 11.36 8.35
N GLN A 52 -5.23 10.14 8.90
CA GLN A 52 -5.76 9.95 10.25
C GLN A 52 -5.04 8.88 11.08
N ILE A 53 -4.62 7.77 10.48
CA ILE A 53 -3.94 6.70 11.21
C ILE A 53 -2.44 6.97 11.19
N ARG A 54 -1.85 7.12 12.37
CA ARG A 54 -0.40 7.26 12.52
C ARG A 54 0.26 5.90 12.42
N VAL A 55 1.19 5.75 11.48
CA VAL A 55 1.90 4.50 11.23
C VAL A 55 3.40 4.79 11.17
N GLU A 56 4.22 3.89 11.72
CA GLU A 56 5.68 3.99 11.59
C GLU A 56 6.08 3.54 10.16
N PRO A 57 7.07 4.18 9.50
CA PRO A 57 7.50 3.77 8.15
C PRO A 57 7.94 2.31 8.03
N ASN A 58 8.43 1.73 9.13
CA ASN A 58 8.86 0.32 9.21
C ASN A 58 7.73 -0.64 9.60
N GLU A 59 6.57 -0.13 10.01
CA GLU A 59 5.44 -0.96 10.40
C GLU A 59 4.70 -1.51 9.16
N PRO A 60 4.33 -2.80 9.16
CA PRO A 60 3.56 -3.39 8.06
C PRO A 60 2.20 -2.71 7.85
N ILE A 61 1.88 -2.40 6.60
CA ILE A 61 0.56 -1.88 6.21
C ILE A 61 -0.40 -3.05 6.04
N THR A 62 -1.18 -3.35 7.07
CA THR A 62 -2.11 -4.49 7.08
C THR A 62 -3.47 -4.16 6.45
N PRO A 63 -4.24 -5.18 6.00
CA PRO A 63 -5.63 -5.00 5.57
C PRO A 63 -6.52 -4.34 6.63
N GLU A 64 -6.27 -4.61 7.92
CA GLU A 64 -6.99 -4.01 9.04
C GLU A 64 -6.72 -2.50 9.13
N LEU A 65 -5.46 -2.07 8.92
CA LEU A 65 -5.11 -0.65 8.85
C LEU A 65 -5.84 0.04 7.69
N PHE A 66 -5.90 -0.60 6.52
CA PHE A 66 -6.70 -0.08 5.40
C PHE A 66 -8.18 0.02 5.73
N LYS A 67 -8.76 -1.02 6.36
CA LYS A 67 -10.17 -1.01 6.77
C LYS A 67 -10.46 0.14 7.73
N GLN A 68 -9.57 0.38 8.69
CA GLN A 68 -9.69 1.50 9.62
C GLN A 68 -9.53 2.84 8.88
N ALA A 69 -8.56 2.96 7.96
CA ALA A 69 -8.30 4.20 7.23
C ALA A 69 -9.43 4.55 6.25
N TRP A 70 -10.13 3.55 5.72
CA TRP A 70 -11.29 3.75 4.85
C TRP A 70 -12.58 4.08 5.60
N LYS A 71 -12.72 3.65 6.86
CA LYS A 71 -13.97 3.74 7.61
C LYS A 71 -14.60 5.16 7.59
N PRO A 72 -13.86 6.24 7.89
CA PRO A 72 -14.41 7.61 7.90
C PRO A 72 -14.88 8.13 6.53
N PHE A 73 -14.35 7.57 5.44
CA PHE A 73 -14.81 7.89 4.08
C PHE A 73 -16.06 7.09 3.67
N LEU A 74 -16.35 5.98 4.36
CA LEU A 74 -17.48 5.09 4.08
C LEU A 74 -18.69 5.41 4.96
N ASP A 75 -18.47 5.79 6.22
CA ASP A 75 -19.53 6.15 7.16
C ASP A 75 -19.95 7.63 7.10
N GLY A 76 -19.26 8.45 6.30
CA GLY A 76 -19.56 9.86 6.09
C GLY A 76 -18.96 10.80 7.15
N SER A 77 -18.15 10.30 8.09
CA SER A 77 -17.49 11.13 9.11
C SER A 77 -16.59 12.24 8.52
N CYS A 78 -16.14 12.08 7.27
CA CYS A 78 -15.34 13.08 6.56
C CYS A 78 -16.17 14.13 5.78
N ASN A 79 -17.49 14.15 5.91
CA ASN A 79 -18.35 15.09 5.17
C ASN A 79 -18.50 16.45 5.87
N ASP A 80 -18.14 16.54 7.15
CA ASP A 80 -18.14 17.79 7.91
C ASP A 80 -16.80 18.52 7.74
N TYR A 81 -16.73 19.39 6.73
CA TYR A 81 -15.62 20.33 6.53
C TYR A 81 -16.14 21.76 6.66
N CYS A 82 -15.42 22.62 7.39
CA CYS A 82 -15.80 23.99 7.66
C CYS A 82 -15.35 24.96 6.57
N ASN A 83 -14.39 24.55 5.72
CA ASN A 83 -13.87 25.38 4.63
C ASN A 83 -13.27 24.56 3.47
N SER A 84 -12.88 25.25 2.40
CA SER A 84 -12.29 24.64 1.20
C SER A 84 -10.92 24.01 1.42
N PHE A 85 -10.14 24.49 2.40
CA PHE A 85 -8.83 23.90 2.73
C PHE A 85 -8.98 22.54 3.39
N GLU A 86 -9.92 22.42 4.34
CA GLU A 86 -10.24 21.14 4.99
C GLU A 86 -10.79 20.14 3.98
N TYR A 87 -11.70 20.58 3.10
CA TYR A 87 -12.20 19.75 2.02
C TYR A 87 -11.07 19.24 1.10
N ALA A 88 -10.16 20.13 0.69
CA ALA A 88 -9.00 19.76 -0.13
C ALA A 88 -8.07 18.77 0.60
N SER A 89 -7.88 18.93 1.91
CA SER A 89 -7.11 18.00 2.74
C SER A 89 -7.72 16.60 2.75
N ILE A 90 -9.04 16.50 2.98
CA ILE A 90 -9.80 15.24 2.96
C ILE A 90 -9.71 14.56 1.58
N LEU A 91 -9.86 15.33 0.50
CA LEU A 91 -9.70 14.80 -0.86
C LEU A 91 -8.27 14.31 -1.12
N SER A 92 -7.25 15.04 -0.67
CA SER A 92 -5.85 14.64 -0.80
C SER A 92 -5.57 13.34 -0.03
N ALA A 93 -6.09 13.23 1.19
CA ALA A 93 -6.00 12.04 2.02
C ALA A 93 -6.67 10.83 1.36
N LYS A 94 -7.88 11.00 0.82
CA LYS A 94 -8.60 9.96 0.09
C LYS A 94 -7.82 9.47 -1.13
N ARG A 95 -7.31 10.40 -1.95
CA ARG A 95 -6.49 10.07 -3.13
C ARG A 95 -5.23 9.32 -2.73
N GLY A 96 -4.54 9.78 -1.68
CA GLY A 96 -3.35 9.11 -1.16
C GLY A 96 -3.63 7.70 -0.67
N LEU A 97 -4.77 7.49 0.00
CA LEU A 97 -5.20 6.18 0.46
C LEU A 97 -5.52 5.24 -0.71
N THR A 98 -6.18 5.73 -1.77
CA THR A 98 -6.42 4.96 -3.00
C THR A 98 -5.12 4.56 -3.68
N SER A 99 -4.17 5.49 -3.82
CA SER A 99 -2.88 5.21 -4.48
C SER A 99 -2.06 4.19 -3.70
N ILE A 100 -1.93 4.33 -2.39
CA ILE A 100 -1.13 3.38 -1.59
C ILE A 100 -1.79 1.99 -1.52
N ASP A 101 -3.12 1.89 -1.46
CA ASP A 101 -3.84 0.60 -1.53
C ASP A 101 -3.56 -0.12 -2.86
N LYS A 102 -3.59 0.63 -3.98
CA LYS A 102 -3.22 0.09 -5.30
C LYS A 102 -1.78 -0.44 -5.31
N ILE A 103 -0.83 0.33 -4.79
CA ILE A 103 0.58 -0.05 -4.72
C ILE A 103 0.77 -1.33 -3.89
N VAL A 104 0.15 -1.42 -2.71
CA VAL A 104 0.23 -2.60 -1.84
C VAL A 104 -0.34 -3.83 -2.54
N LYS A 105 -1.48 -3.71 -3.22
CA LYS A 105 -2.06 -4.81 -4.00
C LYS A 105 -1.12 -5.31 -5.10
N LYS A 106 -0.50 -4.39 -5.84
CA LYS A 106 0.49 -4.71 -6.87
C LYS A 106 1.75 -5.37 -6.32
N TYR A 107 2.24 -4.89 -5.18
CA TYR A 107 3.34 -5.54 -4.47
C TYR A 107 2.99 -6.99 -4.11
N ILE A 108 1.82 -7.23 -3.51
CA ILE A 108 1.37 -8.57 -3.13
C ILE A 108 1.24 -9.47 -4.36
N GLU A 109 0.70 -8.96 -5.46
CA GLU A 109 0.57 -9.69 -6.73
C GLU A 109 1.94 -10.17 -7.24
N ILE A 110 2.95 -9.31 -7.22
CA ILE A 110 4.31 -9.68 -7.65
C ILE A 110 4.94 -10.70 -6.69
N GLN A 111 4.75 -10.54 -5.38
CA GLN A 111 5.27 -11.53 -4.42
C GLN A 111 4.63 -12.91 -4.63
N LYS A 112 3.34 -12.98 -5.01
CA LYS A 112 2.69 -14.24 -5.37
C LYS A 112 3.29 -14.84 -6.65
N LEU A 113 3.58 -14.02 -7.66
CA LEU A 113 4.25 -14.48 -8.89
C LEU A 113 5.62 -15.08 -8.59
N ARG A 114 6.44 -14.40 -7.79
CA ARG A 114 7.77 -14.90 -7.38
C ARG A 114 7.68 -16.24 -6.66
N ILE A 115 6.73 -16.39 -5.73
CA ILE A 115 6.51 -17.67 -5.02
C ILE A 115 6.08 -18.75 -6.00
N LEU A 116 5.17 -18.44 -6.92
CA LEU A 116 4.70 -19.40 -7.91
C LEU A 116 5.85 -19.89 -8.81
N GLU A 117 6.69 -18.98 -9.31
CA GLU A 117 7.87 -19.32 -10.11
C GLU A 117 8.83 -20.24 -9.35
N GLU A 118 9.07 -20.00 -8.06
CA GLU A 118 9.90 -20.89 -7.23
C GLU A 118 9.23 -22.25 -7.00
N LEU A 119 7.91 -22.29 -6.76
CA LEU A 119 7.17 -23.54 -6.60
C LEU A 119 7.15 -24.37 -7.88
N GLU A 120 7.08 -23.75 -9.06
CA GLU A 120 7.13 -24.44 -10.35
C GLU A 120 8.49 -25.08 -10.65
N LYS A 121 9.58 -24.62 -10.00
CA LYS A 121 10.88 -25.31 -10.06
C LYS A 121 10.89 -26.61 -9.26
N THR A 122 9.96 -26.79 -8.33
CA THR A 122 9.84 -28.02 -7.53
C THR A 122 8.90 -29.03 -8.21
N LYS A 123 9.13 -30.34 -8.03
CA LYS A 123 8.27 -31.42 -8.56
C LYS A 123 6.89 -31.51 -7.88
N LEU A 124 6.36 -30.40 -7.37
CA LEU A 124 5.01 -30.37 -6.81
C LEU A 124 3.97 -30.42 -7.95
N VAL A 125 2.80 -30.99 -7.67
CA VAL A 125 1.68 -31.01 -8.62
C VAL A 125 1.09 -29.60 -8.70
N THR A 126 0.78 -29.13 -9.91
CA THR A 126 0.32 -27.76 -10.21
C THR A 126 -0.88 -27.30 -9.36
N ASP A 127 -1.75 -28.23 -8.97
CA ASP A 127 -2.91 -27.96 -8.10
C ASP A 127 -2.53 -27.62 -6.65
N VAL A 128 -1.45 -28.21 -6.14
CA VAL A 128 -0.91 -27.91 -4.82
C VAL A 128 -0.31 -26.50 -4.80
N ASN A 129 0.38 -26.10 -5.88
CA ASN A 129 0.96 -24.77 -6.01
C ASN A 129 -0.12 -23.67 -6.01
N LYS A 130 -1.22 -23.88 -6.77
CA LYS A 130 -2.37 -22.94 -6.76
C LYS A 130 -3.01 -22.81 -5.37
N THR A 131 -3.11 -23.93 -4.65
CA THR A 131 -3.68 -23.96 -3.29
C THR A 131 -2.81 -23.15 -2.32
N ILE A 132 -1.48 -23.28 -2.39
CA ILE A 132 -0.53 -22.49 -1.57
C ILE A 132 -0.68 -20.99 -1.84
N ILE A 133 -0.76 -20.58 -3.11
CA ILE A 133 -0.95 -19.16 -3.47
C ILE A 133 -2.29 -18.60 -2.95
N GLY A 134 -3.33 -19.43 -2.86
CA GLY A 134 -4.63 -19.03 -2.31
C GLY A 134 -4.61 -18.67 -0.82
N PHE A 135 -3.61 -19.13 -0.06
CA PHE A 135 -3.46 -18.81 1.36
C PHE A 135 -2.63 -17.54 1.64
N ILE A 136 -2.07 -16.91 0.61
CA ILE A 136 -1.19 -15.73 0.70
C ILE A 136 -1.96 -14.44 0.41
#